data_AF-A0A925VE87-F1
#
_entry.id   AF-A0A925VE87-F1
#
_cell.length_a   1.000
_cell.length_b   1.000
_cell.length_c   1.000
_cell.angle_alpha   90.00
_cell.angle_beta   90.00
_cell.angle_gamma   90.00
#
_symmetry.space_group_name_H-M   'P 1'
#
loop_
_entity.id
_entity.type
_entity.pdbx_description
1 polymer ?
#
loop_
_entity_poly.entity_id
_entity_poly.type
_entity_poly.pdbx_seq_one_letter_code
_entity_poly.pdbx_strand_id
1 'polypeptide(L)'
;MGTVGCNSSAAESSSEASEGWSGTPPADPAVLGERCDEWVSCAGDAFCDYGSASGWPSCGEKGICVAFPEACDEIDLPLCGCDGVLYDNACEAAAAGVGTQGAAGCTAPAGRFACGFEFCESGTAFCEHVIGHGQPESWDCRALACTGDLEGCACITDPSPCGDPHYFPGQFCSGVANGGTELTCLPA
;
A
#
# COMPACT_ATOMS: atom_id res chain seq x y z
N MET A 1 -48.41 19.68 45.43
CA MET A 1 -47.05 19.19 45.77
C MET A 1 -46.75 18.07 44.79
N GLY A 2 -45.84 18.10 43.82
CA GLY A 2 -44.74 18.95 43.40
C GLY A 2 -43.97 18.08 42.38
N THR A 3 -43.64 18.64 41.22
CA THR A 3 -43.05 18.00 40.02
C THR A 3 -41.53 17.78 40.12
N VAL A 4 -41.01 16.70 39.53
CA VAL A 4 -39.64 16.53 38.95
C VAL A 4 -39.78 15.37 37.93
N GLY A 5 -39.53 15.47 36.61
CA GLY A 5 -38.31 15.78 35.82
C GLY A 5 -38.16 14.62 34.81
N CYS A 6 -37.63 14.69 33.59
CA CYS A 6 -36.86 15.70 32.86
C CYS A 6 -37.37 15.77 31.41
N ASN A 7 -37.47 17.00 30.88
CA ASN A 7 -37.38 17.28 29.46
C ASN A 7 -35.90 17.15 29.08
N SER A 8 -35.58 16.36 28.07
CA SER A 8 -34.23 16.27 27.53
C SER A 8 -34.33 16.10 26.03
N SER A 9 -34.30 17.23 25.34
CA SER A 9 -33.55 17.37 24.12
C SER A 9 -32.15 16.77 24.35
N ALA A 10 -31.94 15.54 23.88
CA ALA A 10 -30.62 14.98 23.65
C ALA A 10 -30.41 15.11 22.14
N ALA A 11 -29.70 16.16 21.74
CA ALA A 11 -28.27 16.07 21.49
C ALA A 11 -28.04 15.29 20.20
N GLU A 12 -27.75 16.07 19.16
CA GLU A 12 -27.18 15.63 17.91
C GLU A 12 -25.94 14.80 18.23
N SER A 13 -26.15 13.49 18.30
CA SER A 13 -25.09 12.51 18.29
C SER A 13 -25.12 11.94 16.90
N SER A 14 -24.27 12.47 16.04
CA SER A 14 -23.82 11.81 14.82
C SER A 14 -23.27 10.44 15.22
N SER A 15 -24.13 9.44 15.30
CA SER A 15 -23.71 8.05 15.31
C SER A 15 -23.32 7.75 13.87
N GLU A 16 -22.05 7.94 13.56
CA GLU A 16 -21.38 7.13 12.56
C GLU A 16 -21.58 5.68 13.02
N ALA A 17 -22.66 5.09 12.52
CA ALA A 17 -22.91 3.68 12.66
C ALA A 17 -21.75 3.01 11.94
N SER A 18 -20.87 2.41 12.72
CA SER A 18 -20.19 1.20 12.32
C SER A 18 -21.29 0.23 11.89
N GLU A 19 -21.62 0.25 10.61
CA GLU A 19 -22.54 -0.71 10.03
C GLU A 19 -21.80 -2.05 9.96
N GLY A 20 -21.82 -2.76 11.09
CA GLY A 20 -21.70 -4.19 11.10
C GLY A 20 -22.79 -4.75 10.21
N TRP A 21 -22.43 -5.05 8.97
CA TRP A 21 -23.30 -5.65 7.97
C TRP A 21 -23.97 -6.89 8.58
N SER A 22 -25.26 -6.77 8.88
CA SER A 22 -26.11 -7.84 9.43
C SER A 22 -27.05 -8.43 8.36
N GLY A 23 -26.73 -8.22 7.08
CA GLY A 23 -27.50 -8.76 5.96
C GLY A 23 -26.97 -10.11 5.47
N THR A 24 -27.86 -10.95 4.93
CA THR A 24 -27.46 -11.95 3.94
C THR A 24 -26.72 -11.21 2.81
N PRO A 25 -25.61 -11.75 2.25
CA PRO A 25 -24.97 -11.10 1.10
C PRO A 25 -26.04 -10.91 0.01
N PRO A 26 -26.06 -9.76 -0.71
CA PRO A 26 -26.97 -9.62 -1.82
C PRO A 26 -26.69 -10.78 -2.78
N ALA A 27 -27.75 -11.47 -3.22
CA ALA A 27 -27.62 -12.51 -4.23
C ALA A 27 -27.17 -11.95 -5.60
N ASP A 28 -27.19 -10.63 -5.72
CA ASP A 28 -26.82 -9.89 -6.91
C ASP A 28 -25.37 -9.38 -6.79
N PRO A 29 -24.60 -9.38 -7.90
CA PRO A 29 -23.26 -8.82 -7.91
C PRO A 29 -23.27 -7.32 -7.60
N ALA A 30 -22.24 -6.86 -6.87
CA ALA A 30 -22.07 -5.47 -6.50
C ALA A 30 -21.92 -4.57 -7.73
N VAL A 31 -22.52 -3.38 -7.71
CA VAL A 31 -22.40 -2.42 -8.83
C VAL A 31 -21.26 -1.42 -8.60
N LEU A 32 -20.94 -0.61 -9.61
CA LEU A 32 -19.90 0.40 -9.55
C LEU A 32 -20.03 1.30 -8.30
N GLY A 33 -18.95 1.40 -7.53
CA GLY A 33 -18.88 2.17 -6.27
C GLY A 33 -19.33 1.41 -5.02
N GLU A 34 -19.89 0.21 -5.15
CA GLU A 34 -20.25 -0.63 -4.01
C GLU A 34 -19.06 -1.46 -3.51
N ARG A 35 -19.18 -1.96 -2.27
CA ARG A 35 -18.18 -2.83 -1.68
C ARG A 35 -18.20 -4.20 -2.33
N CYS A 36 -17.02 -4.73 -2.60
CA CYS A 36 -16.80 -6.08 -3.09
C CYS A 36 -15.77 -6.78 -2.20
N ASP A 37 -15.69 -8.10 -2.31
CA ASP A 37 -14.68 -8.93 -1.65
C ASP A 37 -14.55 -10.28 -2.38
N GLU A 38 -13.90 -11.27 -1.76
CA GLU A 38 -13.77 -12.62 -2.32
C GLU A 38 -15.13 -13.34 -2.55
N TRP A 39 -16.20 -12.94 -1.83
CA TRP A 39 -17.53 -13.55 -1.88
C TRP A 39 -18.54 -12.72 -2.68
N VAL A 40 -18.28 -11.43 -2.85
CA VAL A 40 -19.13 -10.48 -3.59
C VAL A 40 -18.38 -9.96 -4.81
N SER A 41 -18.74 -10.49 -5.99
CA SER A 41 -18.19 -10.08 -7.27
C SER A 41 -18.84 -8.80 -7.81
N CYS A 42 -18.10 -8.03 -8.61
CA CYS A 42 -18.62 -6.88 -9.31
C CYS A 42 -19.42 -7.26 -10.57
N ALA A 43 -20.45 -6.49 -10.86
CA ALA A 43 -21.33 -6.67 -12.01
C ALA A 43 -20.77 -5.99 -13.27
N GLY A 44 -21.04 -6.57 -14.44
CA GLY A 44 -20.78 -5.93 -15.73
C GLY A 44 -19.29 -5.66 -15.99
N ASP A 45 -18.99 -4.45 -16.47
CA ASP A 45 -17.64 -3.99 -16.81
C ASP A 45 -16.93 -3.33 -15.60
N ALA A 46 -16.98 -4.01 -14.45
CA ALA A 46 -16.29 -3.58 -13.24
C ALA A 46 -15.51 -4.73 -12.60
N PHE A 47 -14.42 -4.39 -11.92
CA PHE A 47 -13.62 -5.32 -11.13
C PHE A 47 -13.51 -4.85 -9.68
N CYS A 48 -13.14 -5.78 -8.79
CA CYS A 48 -12.96 -5.47 -7.38
C CYS A 48 -11.56 -4.90 -7.15
N ASP A 49 -11.47 -3.60 -6.91
CA ASP A 49 -10.23 -2.97 -6.47
C ASP A 49 -10.10 -3.08 -4.96
N TYR A 50 -9.24 -4.00 -4.51
CA TYR A 50 -8.98 -4.27 -3.10
C TYR A 50 -8.16 -3.17 -2.42
N GLY A 51 -7.41 -2.35 -3.17
CA GLY A 51 -6.55 -1.30 -2.59
C GLY A 51 -7.33 -0.06 -2.14
N SER A 52 -8.49 0.21 -2.75
CA SER A 52 -9.24 1.45 -2.52
C SER A 52 -10.01 1.50 -1.20
N ALA A 53 -10.25 0.38 -0.52
CA ALA A 53 -10.94 0.40 0.77
C ALA A 53 -10.00 0.57 1.98
N SER A 54 -8.80 0.01 1.92
CA SER A 54 -7.78 0.11 2.99
C SER A 54 -6.75 1.21 2.72
N GLY A 55 -6.70 1.78 1.51
CA GLY A 55 -5.74 2.80 1.12
C GLY A 55 -4.34 2.24 0.83
N TRP A 56 -4.20 0.92 0.84
CA TRP A 56 -2.95 0.19 0.60
C TRP A 56 -3.21 -0.99 -0.33
N PRO A 57 -2.29 -1.31 -1.26
CA PRO A 57 -2.40 -2.49 -2.11
C PRO A 57 -2.51 -3.76 -1.25
N SER A 58 -3.61 -4.50 -1.38
CA SER A 58 -3.87 -5.72 -0.62
C SER A 58 -4.69 -6.69 -1.46
N CYS A 59 -4.63 -7.98 -1.13
CA CYS A 59 -5.40 -9.02 -1.80
C CYS A 59 -6.38 -9.68 -0.85
N GLY A 60 -7.64 -9.79 -1.27
CA GLY A 60 -8.67 -10.52 -0.53
C GLY A 60 -9.26 -9.77 0.67
N GLU A 61 -8.95 -8.48 0.84
CA GLU A 61 -9.67 -7.63 1.79
C GLU A 61 -11.02 -7.14 1.23
N LYS A 62 -11.62 -6.13 1.86
CA LYS A 62 -12.74 -5.39 1.27
C LYS A 62 -12.20 -4.50 0.17
N GLY A 63 -12.88 -4.45 -0.97
CA GLY A 63 -12.58 -3.55 -2.07
C GLY A 63 -13.79 -2.71 -2.45
N ILE A 64 -13.63 -1.93 -3.52
CA ILE A 64 -14.71 -1.19 -4.19
C ILE A 64 -14.77 -1.63 -5.65
N CYS A 65 -16.00 -1.81 -6.17
CA CYS A 65 -16.19 -2.06 -7.59
C CYS A 65 -15.85 -0.81 -8.40
N VAL A 66 -14.85 -0.91 -9.26
CA VAL A 66 -14.41 0.17 -10.16
C VAL A 66 -14.48 -0.29 -11.61
N ALA A 67 -14.67 0.64 -12.53
CA ALA A 67 -14.78 0.32 -13.95
C ALA A 67 -13.42 -0.09 -14.51
N PHE A 68 -13.43 -0.94 -15.55
CA PHE A 68 -12.22 -1.18 -16.32
C PHE A 68 -11.73 0.12 -16.98
N PRO A 69 -10.40 0.37 -16.99
CA PRO A 69 -9.85 1.47 -17.78
C PRO A 69 -10.04 1.20 -19.27
N GLU A 70 -10.40 2.22 -20.04
CA GLU A 70 -10.58 2.11 -21.51
C GLU A 70 -9.24 2.08 -22.26
N ALA A 71 -8.21 2.69 -21.68
CA ALA A 71 -6.86 2.75 -22.20
C ALA A 71 -5.87 2.98 -21.05
N CYS A 72 -4.64 2.48 -21.23
CA CYS A 72 -3.54 2.67 -20.30
C CYS A 72 -2.39 3.41 -20.98
N ASP A 73 -1.76 4.30 -20.22
CA ASP A 73 -0.51 4.93 -20.64
C ASP A 73 0.65 3.92 -20.51
N GLU A 74 1.64 4.02 -21.40
CA GLU A 74 2.87 3.22 -21.35
C GLU A 74 3.80 3.75 -20.24
N ILE A 75 3.45 3.45 -18.99
CA ILE A 75 4.23 3.79 -17.79
C ILE A 75 4.91 2.53 -17.26
N ASP A 76 6.23 2.59 -17.05
CA ASP A 76 7.04 1.50 -16.46
C ASP A 76 7.14 1.70 -14.94
N LEU A 77 6.07 1.33 -14.24
CA LEU A 77 5.98 1.32 -12.77
C LEU A 77 5.44 -0.05 -12.33
N PRO A 78 6.28 -1.09 -12.38
CA PRO A 78 5.82 -2.45 -12.25
C PRO A 78 5.23 -2.72 -10.86
N LEU A 79 4.22 -3.57 -10.82
CA LEU A 79 3.62 -4.05 -9.58
C LEU A 79 3.14 -5.49 -9.71
N CYS A 80 2.91 -6.13 -8.58
CA CYS A 80 2.33 -7.46 -8.51
C CYS A 80 0.81 -7.38 -8.37
N GLY A 81 0.12 -8.09 -9.25
CA GLY A 81 -1.29 -8.39 -9.12
C GLY A 81 -1.56 -9.44 -8.05
N CYS A 82 -2.81 -9.50 -7.57
CA CYS A 82 -3.27 -10.53 -6.65
C CYS A 82 -3.27 -11.95 -7.21
N ASP A 83 -3.17 -12.06 -8.53
CA ASP A 83 -2.99 -13.31 -9.27
C ASP A 83 -1.52 -13.79 -9.31
N GLY A 84 -0.59 -13.02 -8.73
CA GLY A 84 0.84 -13.30 -8.74
C GLY A 84 1.53 -12.98 -10.07
N VAL A 85 0.88 -12.21 -10.94
CA VAL A 85 1.45 -11.74 -12.21
C VAL A 85 2.03 -10.33 -12.00
N LEU A 86 3.20 -10.09 -12.61
CA LEU A 86 3.79 -8.75 -12.66
C LEU A 86 3.16 -7.98 -13.82
N TYR A 87 2.60 -6.82 -13.52
CA TYR A 87 2.06 -5.87 -14.49
C TYR A 87 3.00 -4.69 -14.64
N ASP A 88 3.06 -4.10 -15.84
CA ASP A 88 3.93 -2.96 -16.13
C ASP A 88 3.48 -1.70 -15.36
N ASN A 89 2.19 -1.59 -15.04
CA ASN A 89 1.63 -0.56 -14.17
C ASN A 89 0.25 -0.98 -13.62
N ALA A 90 -0.29 -0.16 -12.70
CA ALA A 90 -1.60 -0.38 -12.09
C ALA A 90 -2.77 -0.33 -13.07
N CYS A 91 -2.66 0.44 -14.16
CA CYS A 91 -3.72 0.49 -15.16
C CYS A 91 -3.82 -0.83 -15.91
N GLU A 92 -2.68 -1.42 -16.32
CA GLU A 92 -2.65 -2.73 -16.97
C GLU A 92 -3.23 -3.84 -16.08
N ALA A 93 -2.95 -3.80 -14.77
CA ALA A 93 -3.56 -4.71 -13.80
C ALA A 93 -5.09 -4.51 -13.72
N ALA A 94 -5.54 -3.26 -13.65
CA ALA A 94 -6.95 -2.91 -13.65
C ALA A 94 -7.66 -3.31 -14.96
N ALA A 95 -7.00 -3.17 -16.11
CA ALA A 95 -7.51 -3.61 -17.41
C ALA A 95 -7.70 -5.12 -17.48
N ALA A 96 -6.86 -5.89 -16.77
CA ALA A 96 -7.01 -7.33 -16.58
C ALA A 96 -8.05 -7.70 -15.49
N GLY A 97 -8.61 -6.71 -14.77
CA GLY A 97 -9.56 -6.93 -13.68
C GLY A 97 -8.91 -7.47 -12.41
N VAL A 98 -7.62 -7.21 -12.22
CA VAL A 98 -6.81 -7.75 -11.14
C VAL A 98 -6.46 -6.63 -10.16
N GLY A 99 -6.84 -6.82 -8.89
CA GLY A 99 -6.38 -5.97 -7.80
C GLY A 99 -4.86 -6.10 -7.57
N THR A 100 -4.25 -5.12 -6.92
CA THR A 100 -2.80 -5.05 -6.76
C THR A 100 -2.37 -5.26 -5.30
N GLN A 101 -1.20 -5.85 -5.10
CA GLN A 101 -0.53 -6.01 -3.80
C GLN A 101 0.85 -5.34 -3.76
N GLY A 102 1.11 -4.44 -4.70
CA GLY A 102 2.39 -3.75 -4.80
C GLY A 102 3.53 -4.70 -5.13
N ALA A 103 4.70 -4.54 -4.52
CA ALA A 103 5.87 -5.39 -4.76
C ALA A 103 5.81 -6.75 -4.06
N ALA A 104 4.82 -6.97 -3.19
CA ALA A 104 4.64 -8.25 -2.51
C ALA A 104 4.09 -9.33 -3.46
N GLY A 105 4.46 -10.58 -3.24
CA GLY A 105 3.86 -11.73 -3.94
C GLY A 105 4.46 -12.06 -5.32
N CYS A 106 5.26 -11.16 -5.91
CA CYS A 106 5.96 -11.41 -7.17
C CYS A 106 7.49 -11.40 -7.00
N THR A 107 8.18 -12.05 -7.94
CA THR A 107 9.63 -11.84 -8.07
C THR A 107 9.89 -10.49 -8.72
N ALA A 108 10.79 -9.70 -8.14
CA ALA A 108 11.14 -8.41 -8.71
C ALA A 108 11.71 -8.58 -10.14
N PRO A 109 11.35 -7.67 -11.07
CA PRO A 109 11.92 -7.69 -12.41
C PRO A 109 13.43 -7.41 -12.37
N ALA A 110 14.13 -7.78 -13.44
CA ALA A 110 15.57 -7.56 -13.53
C ALA A 110 15.93 -6.08 -13.38
N GLY A 111 16.93 -5.79 -12.54
CA GLY A 111 17.35 -4.41 -12.25
C GLY A 111 16.49 -3.71 -11.19
N ARG A 112 15.55 -4.40 -10.54
CA ARG A 112 14.73 -3.84 -9.46
C ARG A 112 14.68 -4.77 -8.24
N PHE A 113 14.33 -4.22 -7.09
CA PHE A 113 14.16 -4.94 -5.82
C PHE A 113 12.96 -4.38 -5.06
N ALA A 114 12.37 -5.20 -4.18
CA ALA A 114 11.18 -4.79 -3.42
C ALA A 114 11.53 -3.80 -2.29
N CYS A 115 10.68 -2.78 -2.14
CA CYS A 115 10.69 -1.80 -1.07
C CYS A 115 9.26 -1.54 -0.61
N GLY A 116 8.84 -2.22 0.46
CA GLY A 116 7.43 -2.23 0.87
C GLY A 116 6.53 -2.70 -0.27
N PHE A 117 5.70 -1.79 -0.78
CA PHE A 117 4.74 -2.04 -1.85
C PHE A 117 5.25 -1.62 -3.24
N GLU A 118 6.47 -1.11 -3.37
CA GLU A 118 7.02 -0.65 -4.65
C GLU A 118 8.32 -1.36 -5.01
N PHE A 119 8.73 -1.25 -6.27
CA PHE A 119 10.01 -1.78 -6.74
C PHE A 119 10.99 -0.62 -6.98
N CYS A 120 12.06 -0.56 -6.19
CA CYS A 120 13.15 0.39 -6.43
C CYS A 120 14.16 -0.18 -7.44
N GLU A 121 14.83 0.70 -8.17
CA GLU A 121 15.91 0.32 -9.08
C GLU A 121 17.19 -0.08 -8.32
N SER A 122 17.70 -1.28 -8.62
CA SER A 122 18.95 -1.78 -8.04
C SER A 122 20.13 -0.95 -8.53
N GLY A 123 21.01 -0.53 -7.61
CA GLY A 123 22.24 0.20 -7.94
C GLY A 123 22.07 1.71 -8.16
N THR A 124 20.84 2.21 -8.31
CA THR A 124 20.54 3.65 -8.36
C THR A 124 19.75 4.13 -7.14
N ALA A 125 19.00 3.24 -6.48
CA ALA A 125 18.21 3.54 -5.30
C ALA A 125 18.43 2.52 -4.15
N PHE A 126 18.13 2.96 -2.93
CA PHE A 126 17.94 2.13 -1.75
C PHE A 126 16.51 2.33 -1.22
N CYS A 127 16.03 1.31 -0.52
CA CYS A 127 14.76 1.37 0.18
C CYS A 127 14.98 1.98 1.56
N GLU A 128 14.38 3.12 1.83
CA GLU A 128 14.24 3.62 3.19
C GLU A 128 12.92 3.15 3.75
N HIS A 129 12.93 2.60 4.96
CA HIS A 129 11.69 2.43 5.72
C HIS A 129 11.83 2.95 7.13
N VAL A 130 10.80 3.66 7.57
CA VAL A 130 10.74 4.23 8.91
C VAL A 130 9.87 3.32 9.78
N ILE A 131 10.39 2.97 10.96
CA ILE A 131 9.62 2.23 11.95
C ILE A 131 8.96 3.22 12.89
N GLY A 132 7.65 3.39 12.78
CA GLY A 132 6.84 4.15 13.72
C GLY A 132 6.09 3.20 14.65
N HIS A 133 6.11 3.44 15.97
CA HIS A 133 5.34 2.64 16.93
C HIS A 133 5.58 1.12 16.86
N GLY A 134 6.76 0.69 16.40
CA GLY A 134 7.11 -0.73 16.26
C GLY A 134 6.54 -1.41 14.99
N GLN A 135 6.14 -0.64 13.99
CA GLN A 135 5.68 -1.11 12.68
C GLN A 135 6.29 -0.24 11.57
N PRO A 136 6.46 -0.72 10.33
CA PRO A 136 6.83 0.13 9.19
C PRO A 136 5.72 1.15 8.90
N GLU A 137 6.04 2.44 8.95
CA GLU A 137 5.08 3.54 8.70
C GLU A 137 5.26 4.19 7.33
N SER A 138 6.46 4.13 6.76
CA SER A 138 6.73 4.59 5.39
C SER A 138 7.78 3.73 4.71
N TRP A 139 7.71 3.68 3.38
CA TRP A 139 8.64 3.02 2.49
C TRP A 139 8.93 3.99 1.34
N ASP A 140 10.18 4.33 1.11
CA ASP A 140 10.58 5.33 0.13
C ASP A 140 11.79 4.85 -0.67
N CYS A 141 11.67 4.85 -2.00
CA CYS A 141 12.81 4.66 -2.88
C CYS A 141 13.64 5.94 -2.91
N ARG A 142 14.81 5.91 -2.26
CA ARG A 142 15.74 7.04 -2.25
C ARG A 142 16.94 6.80 -3.13
N ALA A 143 17.37 7.83 -3.85
CA ALA A 143 18.54 7.76 -4.71
C ALA A 143 19.81 7.50 -3.89
N LEU A 144 20.64 6.58 -4.36
CA LEU A 144 21.98 6.38 -3.84
C LEU A 144 22.85 7.60 -4.19
N ALA A 145 23.61 8.11 -3.22
CA ALA A 145 24.45 9.29 -3.41
C ALA A 145 25.81 9.00 -4.07
N CYS A 146 26.06 7.75 -4.48
CA CYS A 146 27.36 7.31 -4.96
C CYS A 146 27.61 7.60 -6.45
N THR A 147 28.89 7.81 -6.77
CA THR A 147 29.44 7.65 -8.12
C THR A 147 30.65 6.71 -8.01
N GLY A 148 30.70 5.61 -8.78
CA GLY A 148 31.83 4.65 -8.79
C GLY A 148 31.51 3.25 -8.23
N ASP A 149 32.52 2.54 -7.69
CA ASP A 149 32.48 1.11 -7.29
C ASP A 149 31.90 0.84 -5.88
N LEU A 150 31.33 1.87 -5.23
CA LEU A 150 30.67 1.69 -3.94
C LEU A 150 29.22 1.27 -4.18
N GLU A 151 28.79 0.20 -3.50
CA GLU A 151 27.44 -0.35 -3.63
C GLU A 151 26.77 -0.47 -2.25
N GLY A 152 25.44 -0.27 -2.25
CA GLY A 152 24.57 -0.48 -1.11
C GLY A 152 24.89 0.38 0.10
N CYS A 153 25.09 -0.23 1.28
CA CYS A 153 25.20 0.50 2.54
C CYS A 153 26.39 1.46 2.62
N ALA A 154 27.44 1.24 1.81
CA ALA A 154 28.56 2.17 1.73
C ALA A 154 28.17 3.52 1.10
N CYS A 155 27.04 3.57 0.39
CA CYS A 155 26.53 4.74 -0.33
C CYS A 155 25.48 5.54 0.42
N ILE A 156 25.05 5.04 1.58
CA ILE A 156 24.11 5.72 2.45
C ILE A 156 24.96 6.44 3.50
N THR A 157 25.40 7.65 3.17
CA THR A 157 26.29 8.45 4.03
C THR A 157 25.58 9.65 4.66
N ASP A 158 26.16 10.11 5.77
CA ASP A 158 25.80 11.28 6.58
C ASP A 158 25.65 12.59 5.76
N PRO A 159 24.52 13.34 5.87
CA PRO A 159 23.40 13.07 6.76
C PRO A 159 22.58 11.88 6.30
N SER A 160 22.45 10.92 7.23
CA SER A 160 21.49 9.83 7.09
C SER A 160 20.13 10.46 6.81
N PRO A 161 19.39 9.97 5.81
CA PRO A 161 18.05 10.49 5.53
C PRO A 161 17.10 10.24 6.71
N CYS A 162 17.41 9.28 7.57
CA CYS A 162 16.72 9.01 8.84
C CYS A 162 16.92 10.11 9.91
N GLY A 163 17.78 11.11 9.68
CA GLY A 163 18.16 12.13 10.65
C GLY A 163 19.44 11.82 11.43
N ASP A 164 19.82 12.74 12.32
CA ASP A 164 21.11 12.73 13.04
C ASP A 164 21.28 11.43 13.87
N PRO A 165 22.30 10.60 13.58
CA PRO A 165 22.55 9.35 14.30
C PRO A 165 22.78 9.52 15.81
N HIS A 166 23.18 10.72 16.25
CA HIS A 166 23.33 11.04 17.67
C HIS A 166 21.98 11.07 18.40
N TYR A 167 20.91 11.46 17.69
CA TYR A 167 19.55 11.52 18.23
C TYR A 167 18.77 10.23 17.97
N PHE A 168 19.09 9.52 16.89
CA PHE A 168 18.45 8.27 16.49
C PHE A 168 19.45 7.10 16.44
N PRO A 169 19.99 6.65 17.59
CA PRO A 169 20.91 5.51 17.61
C PRO A 169 20.16 4.22 17.28
N GLY A 170 20.64 3.46 16.29
CA GLY A 170 20.09 2.15 15.92
C GLY A 170 19.59 2.02 14.49
N GLN A 171 19.82 3.02 13.65
CA GLN A 171 19.67 2.87 12.19
C GLN A 171 20.54 1.71 11.70
N PHE A 172 19.98 0.85 10.87
CA PHE A 172 20.73 -0.26 10.29
C PHE A 172 20.48 -0.36 8.80
N CYS A 173 21.54 -0.69 8.06
CA CYS A 173 21.49 -0.92 6.64
C CYS A 173 21.88 -2.37 6.34
N SER A 174 21.13 -2.98 5.43
CA SER A 174 21.38 -4.34 4.95
C SER A 174 21.13 -4.47 3.44
N GLY A 175 21.83 -5.41 2.81
CA GLY A 175 21.51 -5.81 1.44
C GLY A 175 20.25 -6.67 1.41
N VAL A 176 19.44 -6.51 0.36
CA VAL A 176 18.23 -7.32 0.12
C VAL A 176 18.36 -8.10 -1.20
N ALA A 177 17.35 -8.90 -1.52
CA ALA A 177 17.34 -9.67 -2.77
C ALA A 177 17.53 -8.76 -4.01
N ASN A 178 18.02 -9.35 -5.10
CA ASN A 178 18.26 -8.66 -6.38
C ASN A 178 19.23 -7.47 -6.30
N GLY A 179 20.20 -7.52 -5.37
CA GLY A 179 21.22 -6.48 -5.23
C GLY A 179 20.67 -5.16 -4.67
N GLY A 180 19.46 -5.20 -4.11
CA GLY A 180 18.88 -4.05 -3.44
C GLY A 180 19.56 -3.75 -2.11
N THR A 181 19.28 -2.57 -1.58
CA THR A 181 19.75 -2.13 -0.26
C THR A 181 18.60 -1.53 0.49
N GLU A 182 18.52 -1.81 1.78
CA GLU A 182 17.47 -1.33 2.67
C GLU A 182 18.10 -0.65 3.89
N LEU A 183 17.59 0.53 4.22
CA LEU A 183 17.93 1.34 5.39
C LEU A 183 16.71 1.43 6.30
N THR A 184 16.88 0.97 7.53
CA THR A 184 15.84 1.05 8.55
C THR A 184 16.07 2.25 9.44
N CYS A 185 15.13 3.19 9.43
CA CYS A 185 15.11 4.32 10.33
C CYS A 185 14.28 3.96 11.57
N LEU A 186 14.90 3.98 12.75
CA LEU A 186 14.18 3.81 14.01
C LEU A 186 13.75 5.18 14.56
N PRO A 187 12.60 5.26 15.26
CA PRO A 187 12.16 6.51 15.86
C PRO A 187 13.02 6.82 17.10
N ALA A 188 13.07 8.11 17.49
CA ALA A 188 13.78 8.57 18.68
C ALA A 188 13.09 8.11 19.98
#